data_AF-A0A6P5MMW3-F1
#
_entry.id   AF-A0A6P5MMW3-F1
#
_cell.length_a   1.000
_cell.length_b   1.000
_cell.length_c   1.000
_cell.angle_alpha   90.00
_cell.angle_beta   90.00
_cell.angle_gamma   90.00
#
_symmetry.space_group_name_H-M   'P 1'
#
loop_
_entity.id
_entity.type
_entity.pdbx_description
1 polymer ?
#
loop_
_entity_poly.entity_id
_entity_poly.type
_entity_poly.pdbx_seq_one_letter_code
_entity_poly.pdbx_strand_id
1 'polypeptide(L)'
;MRRDQRSPKQDPILSSQYVVCEGRYNCRFEALDRTLRNLMSVTDQHKTHQTFGGKIVVLRGDFRQILPVIPKGSRHDILASAINSSQFWSFCKILDVGNRNIISVVGDESEVKISDDLLITTTDDPLSHLVDFAYPNLLQNMSDYRYFQNRAILAPTLKSVEKVNDFVLTIFSGMEKEYLSSDTTCQADENEDVKQEWFTSEFLNDIKCSGLLNHKLTLKPGVAVMLLRNIDQTSGLCNGTRLIVNKLGSNVIGATVVTGRNIGDKVYIPRMNLIPSNLGLSFKFQRRQFSLTVCFAMTINMSQDQSLSHVRLYLPKSMFIYGQLYVALSRVKSRSGLRI
;
A
#
# COMPACT_ATOMS: atom_id res chain seq x y z
N MET A 1 -28.97 24.92 -32.31
CA MET A 1 -29.26 24.22 -31.04
C MET A 1 -29.54 22.75 -31.36
N ARG A 2 -28.50 21.91 -31.55
CA ARG A 2 -28.67 20.46 -31.75
C ARG A 2 -28.58 19.80 -30.37
N ARG A 3 -29.70 19.29 -29.86
CA ARG A 3 -29.72 18.45 -28.64
C ARG A 3 -29.08 17.11 -29.01
N ASP A 4 -27.93 16.85 -28.40
CA ASP A 4 -27.20 15.58 -28.45
C ASP A 4 -28.07 14.52 -27.75
N GLN A 5 -28.83 13.72 -28.50
CA GLN A 5 -29.52 12.54 -27.97
C GLN A 5 -28.48 11.43 -27.73
N ARG A 6 -27.82 11.45 -26.57
CA ARG A 6 -27.11 10.26 -26.07
C ARG A 6 -28.15 9.37 -25.40
N SER A 7 -28.34 8.17 -25.95
CA SER A 7 -29.03 7.06 -25.28
C SER A 7 -28.50 6.88 -23.85
N PRO A 8 -29.34 6.55 -22.85
CA PRO A 8 -28.85 6.29 -21.51
C PRO A 8 -27.89 5.09 -21.57
N LYS A 9 -26.62 5.31 -21.22
CA LYS A 9 -25.66 4.22 -21.07
C LYS A 9 -26.22 3.27 -20.02
N GLN A 10 -26.50 2.03 -20.42
CA GLN A 10 -26.97 0.98 -19.52
C GLN A 10 -25.94 0.79 -18.39
N ASP A 11 -26.40 0.67 -17.14
CA ASP A 11 -25.50 0.53 -16.00
C ASP A 11 -24.63 -0.73 -16.18
N PRO A 12 -23.29 -0.60 -16.20
CA PRO A 12 -22.39 -1.72 -16.45
C PRO A 12 -22.57 -2.85 -15.43
N ILE A 13 -22.98 -2.55 -14.18
CA ILE A 13 -23.22 -3.55 -13.15
C ILE A 13 -24.49 -4.36 -13.45
N LEU A 14 -25.53 -3.70 -13.96
CA LEU A 14 -26.78 -4.39 -14.32
C LEU A 14 -26.57 -5.31 -15.53
N SER A 15 -25.79 -4.86 -16.51
CA SER A 15 -25.52 -5.59 -17.76
C SER A 15 -24.48 -6.72 -17.64
N SER A 16 -23.58 -6.70 -16.65
CA SER A 16 -22.50 -7.68 -16.54
C SER A 16 -22.99 -9.04 -16.07
N GLN A 17 -22.45 -10.16 -16.57
CA GLN A 17 -22.75 -11.48 -16.01
C GLN A 17 -21.76 -11.90 -14.91
N TYR A 18 -20.54 -11.35 -14.98
CA TYR A 18 -19.42 -11.70 -14.14
C TYR A 18 -18.95 -10.51 -13.33
N VAL A 19 -18.56 -10.76 -12.09
CA VAL A 19 -17.88 -9.80 -11.22
C VAL A 19 -16.55 -10.43 -10.79
N VAL A 20 -15.44 -9.82 -11.17
CA VAL A 20 -14.10 -10.28 -10.77
C VAL A 20 -13.67 -9.48 -9.54
N CYS A 21 -13.36 -10.17 -8.46
CA CYS A 21 -12.88 -9.55 -7.23
C CYS A 21 -11.47 -10.05 -6.91
N GLU A 22 -10.54 -9.10 -6.78
CA GLU A 22 -9.26 -9.34 -6.12
C GLU A 22 -9.41 -9.01 -4.63
N GLY A 23 -9.24 -10.02 -3.78
CA GLY A 23 -9.40 -9.84 -2.34
C GLY A 23 -9.68 -11.14 -1.62
N ARG A 24 -9.18 -11.24 -0.38
CA ARG A 24 -9.24 -12.46 0.44
C ARG A 24 -10.15 -12.28 1.67
N TYR A 25 -10.90 -11.18 1.74
CA TYR A 25 -11.44 -10.64 2.99
C TYR A 25 -12.97 -10.67 3.03
N ASN A 26 -13.53 -11.37 4.01
CA ASN A 26 -14.95 -11.68 4.18
C ASN A 26 -15.85 -10.43 4.22
N CYS A 27 -15.50 -9.42 5.03
CA CYS A 27 -16.36 -8.25 5.26
C CYS A 27 -16.70 -7.44 4.00
N ARG A 28 -15.89 -7.54 2.95
CA ARG A 28 -16.15 -6.89 1.66
C ARG A 28 -17.18 -7.65 0.82
N PHE A 29 -17.29 -8.97 1.01
CA PHE A 29 -18.18 -9.82 0.22
C PHE A 29 -19.61 -9.83 0.71
N GLU A 30 -19.84 -9.71 2.03
CA GLU A 30 -21.21 -9.54 2.56
C GLU A 30 -21.84 -8.23 2.07
N ALA A 31 -21.08 -7.13 2.12
CA ALA A 31 -21.53 -5.84 1.59
C ALA A 31 -21.76 -5.90 0.07
N LEU A 32 -20.87 -6.57 -0.68
CA LEU A 32 -21.03 -6.80 -2.11
C LEU A 32 -22.29 -7.62 -2.42
N ASP A 33 -22.52 -8.71 -1.70
CA ASP A 33 -23.69 -9.58 -1.84
C ASP A 33 -24.99 -8.80 -1.63
N ARG A 34 -25.09 -8.07 -0.51
CA ARG A 34 -26.25 -7.21 -0.22
C ARG A 34 -26.46 -6.16 -1.31
N THR A 35 -25.39 -5.51 -1.76
CA THR A 35 -25.45 -4.47 -2.81
C THR A 35 -25.95 -5.05 -4.13
N LEU A 36 -25.39 -6.20 -4.56
CA LEU A 36 -25.79 -6.84 -5.80
C LEU A 36 -27.21 -7.38 -5.73
N ARG A 37 -27.65 -7.97 -4.61
CA ARG A 37 -29.06 -8.37 -4.43
C ARG A 37 -30.01 -7.18 -4.55
N ASN A 38 -29.68 -6.06 -3.92
CA ASN A 38 -30.48 -4.84 -3.98
C ASN A 38 -30.52 -4.21 -5.37
N LEU A 39 -29.41 -4.21 -6.10
CA LEU A 39 -29.37 -3.70 -7.48
C LEU A 39 -30.13 -4.62 -8.44
N MET A 40 -29.95 -5.92 -8.28
CA MET A 40 -30.54 -6.91 -9.19
C MET A 40 -32.03 -7.11 -8.95
N SER A 41 -32.53 -6.81 -7.74
CA SER A 41 -33.96 -6.85 -7.43
C SER A 41 -34.81 -5.86 -8.23
N VAL A 42 -34.18 -4.77 -8.70
CA VAL A 42 -34.80 -3.81 -9.62
C VAL A 42 -35.15 -4.46 -10.95
N THR A 43 -34.36 -5.46 -11.38
CA THR A 43 -34.61 -6.21 -12.63
C THR A 43 -35.50 -7.42 -12.43
N ASP A 44 -35.38 -8.10 -11.29
CA ASP A 44 -36.12 -9.32 -10.98
C ASP A 44 -36.11 -9.54 -9.46
N GLN A 45 -37.29 -9.55 -8.85
CA GLN A 45 -37.44 -9.73 -7.40
C GLN A 45 -36.85 -11.05 -6.89
N HIS A 46 -36.82 -12.12 -7.68
CA HIS A 46 -36.24 -13.40 -7.27
C HIS A 46 -34.72 -13.32 -7.02
N LYS A 47 -34.04 -12.33 -7.60
CA LYS A 47 -32.59 -12.12 -7.40
C LYS A 47 -32.23 -11.60 -6.00
N THR A 48 -33.19 -11.11 -5.23
CA THR A 48 -32.98 -10.73 -3.81
C THR A 48 -32.49 -11.90 -2.94
N HIS A 49 -32.91 -13.12 -3.28
CA HIS A 49 -32.57 -14.32 -2.51
C HIS A 49 -31.38 -15.09 -3.09
N GLN A 50 -30.95 -14.75 -4.31
CA GLN A 50 -29.80 -15.37 -4.94
C GLN A 50 -28.51 -14.71 -4.45
N THR A 51 -27.52 -15.54 -4.11
CA THR A 51 -26.17 -15.07 -3.79
C THR A 51 -25.64 -14.19 -4.92
N PHE A 52 -25.12 -13.02 -4.56
CA PHE A 52 -24.65 -11.94 -5.42
C PHE A 52 -25.66 -11.49 -6.48
N GLY A 53 -26.96 -11.59 -6.20
CA GLY A 53 -28.01 -11.20 -7.14
C GLY A 53 -28.03 -12.05 -8.42
N GLY A 54 -27.54 -13.29 -8.35
CA GLY A 54 -27.43 -14.21 -9.48
C GLY A 54 -26.21 -13.96 -10.39
N LYS A 55 -25.31 -13.04 -10.03
CA LYS A 55 -24.05 -12.82 -10.76
C LYS A 55 -23.04 -13.91 -10.44
N ILE A 56 -22.20 -14.22 -11.44
CA ILE A 56 -21.05 -15.11 -11.23
C ILE A 56 -19.91 -14.28 -10.65
N VAL A 57 -19.53 -14.57 -9.41
CA VAL A 57 -18.38 -13.90 -8.76
C VAL A 57 -17.14 -14.77 -8.88
N VAL A 58 -16.11 -14.22 -9.51
CA VAL A 58 -14.79 -14.88 -9.63
C VAL A 58 -13.86 -14.26 -8.61
N LEU A 59 -13.44 -15.05 -7.63
CA LEU A 59 -12.48 -14.66 -6.61
C LEU A 59 -11.07 -15.05 -7.05
N ARG A 60 -10.16 -14.09 -7.03
CA ARG A 60 -8.73 -14.33 -7.30
C ARG A 60 -7.91 -13.91 -6.10
N GLY A 61 -7.01 -14.80 -5.64
CA GLY A 61 -6.10 -14.50 -4.54
C GLY A 61 -5.17 -15.65 -4.18
N ASP A 62 -4.14 -15.35 -3.40
CA ASP A 62 -3.18 -16.32 -2.86
C ASP A 62 -3.27 -16.33 -1.33
N PHE A 63 -3.79 -17.41 -0.77
CA PHE A 63 -4.07 -17.54 0.67
C PHE A 63 -2.80 -17.64 1.52
N ARG A 64 -1.62 -17.84 0.93
CA ARG A 64 -0.32 -17.84 1.63
C ARG A 64 0.23 -16.45 1.88
N GLN A 65 -0.31 -15.43 1.21
CA GLN A 65 0.07 -14.04 1.44
C GLN A 65 -0.50 -13.53 2.78
N ILE A 66 -0.11 -12.31 3.17
CA ILE A 66 -0.45 -11.72 4.47
C ILE A 66 -1.97 -11.55 4.62
N LEU A 67 -2.49 -11.83 5.83
CA LEU A 67 -3.91 -11.68 6.21
C LEU A 67 -4.27 -10.21 6.53
N PRO A 68 -5.56 -9.85 6.63
CA PRO A 68 -5.97 -8.52 7.07
C PRO A 68 -5.32 -8.07 8.36
N VAL A 69 -4.84 -6.83 8.37
CA VAL A 69 -4.50 -6.15 9.62
C VAL A 69 -5.80 -5.63 10.23
N ILE A 70 -6.23 -6.23 11.34
CA ILE A 70 -7.35 -5.74 12.14
C ILE A 70 -6.78 -4.99 13.33
N PRO A 71 -6.91 -3.65 13.39
CA PRO A 71 -6.40 -2.87 14.52
C PRO A 71 -7.00 -3.37 15.83
N LYS A 72 -6.14 -3.69 16.81
CA LYS A 72 -6.53 -4.26 18.11
C LYS A 72 -7.29 -5.59 18.04
N GLY A 73 -7.33 -6.24 16.86
CA GLY A 73 -7.95 -7.54 16.68
C GLY A 73 -7.06 -8.67 17.18
N SER A 74 -7.68 -9.72 17.69
CA SER A 74 -7.03 -10.98 18.06
C SER A 74 -6.67 -11.82 16.84
N ARG A 75 -5.86 -12.87 17.03
CA ARG A 75 -5.59 -13.89 15.97
C ARG A 75 -6.89 -14.49 15.45
N HIS A 76 -7.89 -14.67 16.31
CA HIS A 76 -9.21 -15.17 15.92
C HIS A 76 -9.93 -14.20 14.99
N ASP A 77 -9.95 -12.91 15.31
CA ASP A 77 -10.59 -11.88 14.48
C ASP A 77 -9.96 -11.84 13.08
N ILE A 78 -8.62 -11.94 13.02
CA ILE A 78 -7.88 -11.96 11.75
C ILE A 78 -8.28 -13.17 10.91
N LEU A 79 -8.36 -14.37 11.51
CA LEU A 79 -8.77 -15.58 10.81
C LEU A 79 -10.25 -15.54 10.38
N ALA A 80 -11.13 -15.03 11.24
CA ALA A 80 -12.56 -14.86 10.92
C ALA A 80 -12.81 -13.87 9.77
N SER A 81 -11.88 -12.94 9.54
CA SER A 81 -11.96 -11.99 8.42
C SER A 81 -11.56 -12.59 7.06
N ALA A 82 -11.01 -13.80 7.02
CA ALA A 82 -10.66 -14.45 5.76
C ALA A 82 -11.89 -15.06 5.08
N ILE A 83 -11.93 -15.07 3.75
CA ILE A 83 -13.09 -15.57 2.97
C ILE A 83 -13.36 -17.06 3.21
N ASN A 84 -12.35 -17.85 3.58
CA ASN A 84 -12.53 -19.26 3.94
C ASN A 84 -13.25 -19.48 5.28
N SER A 85 -13.37 -18.45 6.10
CA SER A 85 -14.18 -18.43 7.32
C SER A 85 -15.61 -17.90 7.06
N SER A 86 -15.92 -17.52 5.82
CA SER A 86 -17.22 -16.96 5.44
C SER A 86 -18.25 -18.04 5.12
N GLN A 87 -19.54 -17.73 5.34
CA GLN A 87 -20.66 -18.53 4.84
C GLN A 87 -20.63 -18.71 3.31
N PHE A 88 -19.98 -17.80 2.57
CA PHE A 88 -19.87 -17.91 1.12
C PHE A 88 -18.88 -18.99 0.66
N TRP A 89 -18.00 -19.45 1.55
CA TRP A 89 -16.95 -20.41 1.19
C TRP A 89 -17.51 -21.76 0.73
N SER A 90 -18.61 -22.21 1.33
CA SER A 90 -19.29 -23.47 0.95
C SER A 90 -19.84 -23.45 -0.47
N PHE A 91 -20.07 -22.27 -1.05
CA PHE A 91 -20.54 -22.09 -2.42
C PHE A 91 -19.39 -21.90 -3.43
N CYS A 92 -18.14 -21.83 -2.96
CA CYS A 92 -16.99 -21.57 -3.82
C CYS A 92 -16.46 -22.87 -4.45
N LYS A 93 -16.30 -22.88 -5.78
CA LYS A 93 -15.52 -23.90 -6.47
C LYS A 93 -14.05 -23.45 -6.56
N ILE A 94 -13.16 -24.19 -5.91
CA ILE A 94 -11.73 -23.87 -5.89
C ILE A 94 -11.07 -24.38 -7.17
N LEU A 95 -10.39 -23.48 -7.88
CA LEU A 95 -9.56 -23.80 -9.04
C LEU A 95 -8.10 -23.47 -8.67
N ASP A 96 -7.28 -24.50 -8.49
CA ASP A 96 -5.86 -24.36 -8.16
C ASP A 96 -5.06 -24.11 -9.44
N VAL A 97 -4.35 -22.98 -9.49
CA VAL A 97 -3.56 -22.54 -10.65
C VAL A 97 -2.08 -22.61 -10.27
N GLY A 98 -1.49 -23.81 -10.31
CA GLY A 98 -0.06 -23.99 -10.10
C GLY A 98 0.41 -25.45 -9.92
N ASN A 99 1.70 -25.68 -10.15
CA ASN A 99 2.37 -26.92 -9.73
C ASN A 99 2.70 -26.79 -8.23
N ARG A 100 2.19 -27.71 -7.40
CA ARG A 100 2.30 -27.74 -5.93
C ARG A 100 3.72 -27.87 -5.34
N ASN A 101 4.77 -27.47 -6.05
CA ASN A 101 6.17 -27.62 -5.62
C ASN A 101 6.67 -26.46 -4.77
N ILE A 102 5.89 -26.02 -3.76
CA ILE A 102 6.41 -25.16 -2.71
C ILE A 102 5.89 -25.70 -1.37
N ILE A 103 6.86 -26.24 -0.62
CA ILE A 103 6.84 -26.82 0.72
C ILE A 103 5.55 -26.51 1.50
N SER A 104 4.66 -27.50 1.59
CA SER A 104 3.61 -27.52 2.61
C SER A 104 4.27 -27.78 3.97
N VAL A 105 4.53 -26.74 4.75
CA VAL A 105 4.79 -26.93 6.17
C VAL A 105 3.49 -26.66 6.91
N VAL A 106 2.80 -27.75 7.25
CA VAL A 106 1.74 -27.76 8.26
C VAL A 106 2.47 -27.92 9.58
N GLY A 107 2.63 -26.82 10.33
CA GLY A 107 3.25 -26.81 11.65
C GLY A 107 3.20 -25.41 12.24
N ASP A 108 2.63 -25.27 13.44
CA ASP A 108 2.73 -24.04 14.25
C ASP A 108 4.23 -23.95 14.65
N GLU A 109 4.91 -22.92 14.16
CA GLU A 109 6.35 -22.64 14.34
C GLU A 109 7.33 -23.58 13.62
N SER A 110 7.54 -23.31 12.33
CA SER A 110 8.66 -23.88 11.58
C SER A 110 9.83 -22.89 11.57
N GLU A 111 10.96 -23.25 12.18
CA GLU A 111 12.21 -22.49 12.00
C GLU A 111 12.63 -22.56 10.53
N VAL A 112 12.58 -21.42 9.83
CA VAL A 112 13.02 -21.33 8.43
C VAL A 112 14.52 -21.06 8.42
N LYS A 113 15.32 -22.07 8.11
CA LYS A 113 16.77 -21.89 7.91
C LYS A 113 17.02 -21.13 6.60
N ILE A 114 17.56 -19.92 6.72
CA ILE A 114 18.03 -19.13 5.58
C ILE A 114 19.39 -19.67 5.15
N SER A 115 19.57 -19.86 3.84
CA SER A 115 20.82 -20.36 3.27
C SER A 115 21.92 -19.29 3.32
N ASP A 116 23.15 -19.69 3.66
CA ASP A 116 24.26 -18.77 3.91
C ASP A 116 24.59 -17.89 2.69
N ASP A 117 24.38 -18.40 1.47
CA ASP A 117 24.56 -17.64 0.22
C ASP A 117 23.61 -16.45 0.07
N LEU A 118 22.51 -16.40 0.83
CA LEU A 118 21.56 -15.29 0.82
C LEU A 118 21.90 -14.22 1.87
N LEU A 119 22.73 -14.54 2.86
CA LEU A 119 23.02 -13.67 4.01
C LEU A 119 24.03 -12.57 3.68
N ILE A 120 23.79 -11.38 4.20
CA ILE A 120 24.78 -10.29 4.25
C ILE A 120 25.47 -10.34 5.62
N THR A 121 26.71 -10.83 5.68
CA THR A 121 27.44 -11.12 6.93
C THR A 121 28.36 -9.99 7.40
N THR A 122 28.07 -8.74 7.07
CA THR A 122 28.96 -7.59 7.38
C THR A 122 28.72 -7.04 8.79
N THR A 123 29.79 -6.87 9.57
CA THR A 123 29.74 -6.43 10.98
C THR A 123 29.84 -4.92 11.19
N ASP A 124 30.49 -4.19 10.28
CA ASP A 124 30.97 -2.83 10.60
C ASP A 124 29.98 -1.72 10.20
N ASP A 125 29.26 -1.89 9.08
CA ASP A 125 28.17 -0.98 8.65
C ASP A 125 27.07 -1.69 7.85
N PRO A 126 26.11 -2.35 8.52
CA PRO A 126 25.09 -3.15 7.85
C PRO A 126 24.15 -2.32 6.97
N LEU A 127 23.93 -1.02 7.27
CA LEU A 127 23.03 -0.18 6.47
C LEU A 127 23.69 0.32 5.20
N SER A 128 24.96 0.75 5.27
CA SER A 128 25.70 1.14 4.08
C SER A 128 25.82 -0.02 3.10
N HIS A 129 26.24 -1.20 3.59
CA HIS A 129 26.33 -2.40 2.75
C HIS A 129 24.96 -2.79 2.17
N LEU A 130 23.89 -2.80 2.99
CA LEU A 130 22.55 -3.08 2.51
C LEU A 130 22.13 -2.17 1.36
N VAL A 131 22.40 -0.86 1.49
CA VAL A 131 22.05 0.14 0.48
C VAL A 131 22.90 -0.02 -0.77
N ASP A 132 24.22 -0.20 -0.64
CA ASP A 132 25.11 -0.40 -1.79
C ASP A 132 24.75 -1.69 -2.56
N PHE A 133 24.39 -2.76 -1.85
CA PHE A 133 23.90 -3.99 -2.46
C PHE A 133 22.54 -3.83 -3.15
N ALA A 134 21.62 -3.04 -2.59
CA ALA A 134 20.30 -2.79 -3.18
C ALA A 134 20.39 -1.86 -4.40
N TYR A 135 21.17 -0.80 -4.23
CA TYR A 135 21.30 0.36 -5.09
C TYR A 135 22.80 0.66 -5.36
N PRO A 136 23.47 -0.19 -6.14
CA PRO A 136 24.88 0.03 -6.50
C PRO A 136 25.01 1.30 -7.36
N ASN A 137 26.01 2.13 -7.08
CA ASN A 137 26.22 3.41 -7.77
C ASN A 137 25.00 4.34 -7.70
N LEU A 138 24.32 4.39 -6.55
CA LEU A 138 23.08 5.16 -6.35
C LEU A 138 23.19 6.61 -6.85
N LEU A 139 24.25 7.34 -6.47
CA LEU A 139 24.50 8.74 -6.87
C LEU A 139 24.58 8.96 -8.38
N GLN A 140 25.19 8.02 -9.11
CA GLN A 140 25.33 8.12 -10.56
C GLN A 140 24.00 7.89 -11.28
N ASN A 141 23.07 7.17 -10.65
CA ASN A 141 21.81 6.75 -11.27
C ASN A 141 20.59 7.54 -10.78
N MET A 142 20.76 8.58 -9.97
CA MET A 142 19.65 9.31 -9.33
C MET A 142 18.66 9.95 -10.32
N SER A 143 19.08 10.18 -11.56
CA SER A 143 18.23 10.74 -12.63
C SER A 143 17.62 9.67 -13.54
N ASP A 144 18.03 8.40 -13.41
CA ASP A 144 17.53 7.32 -14.24
C ASP A 144 16.36 6.60 -13.55
N TYR A 145 15.15 6.82 -14.06
CA TYR A 145 13.97 6.12 -13.53
C TYR A 145 14.02 4.61 -13.73
N ARG A 146 14.72 4.10 -14.76
CA ARG A 146 14.83 2.67 -15.08
C ARG A 146 15.60 1.93 -13.99
N TYR A 147 16.63 2.58 -13.44
CA TYR A 147 17.42 2.07 -12.34
C TYR A 147 16.56 1.68 -11.12
N PHE A 148 15.54 2.47 -10.79
CA PHE A 148 14.70 2.26 -9.60
C PHE A 148 13.51 1.29 -9.80
N GLN A 149 13.14 0.95 -11.04
CA GLN A 149 11.87 0.25 -11.32
C GLN A 149 11.76 -1.12 -10.67
N ASN A 150 12.86 -1.86 -10.56
CA ASN A 150 12.81 -3.23 -10.10
C ASN A 150 13.63 -3.45 -8.81
N ARG A 151 13.99 -2.35 -8.13
CA ARG A 151 14.79 -2.36 -6.89
C ARG A 151 13.95 -1.94 -5.70
N ALA A 152 14.11 -2.63 -4.57
CA ALA A 152 13.57 -2.19 -3.28
C ALA A 152 14.31 -2.85 -2.12
N ILE A 153 14.34 -2.16 -0.98
CA ILE A 153 14.61 -2.78 0.31
C ILE A 153 13.26 -3.07 0.97
N LEU A 154 13.05 -4.30 1.43
CA LEU A 154 11.84 -4.70 2.14
C LEU A 154 12.17 -4.89 3.61
N ALA A 155 11.33 -4.36 4.50
CA ALA A 155 11.48 -4.55 5.93
C ALA A 155 10.13 -4.90 6.58
N PRO A 156 10.13 -5.59 7.73
CA PRO A 156 8.88 -6.06 8.34
C PRO A 156 8.10 -4.95 9.04
N THR A 157 8.77 -3.89 9.51
CA THR A 157 8.15 -2.82 10.30
C THR A 157 8.38 -1.43 9.68
N LEU A 158 7.46 -0.50 9.94
CA LEU A 158 7.61 0.90 9.50
C LEU A 158 8.87 1.55 10.10
N LYS A 159 9.17 1.28 11.38
CA LYS A 159 10.39 1.80 12.04
C LYS A 159 11.68 1.37 11.33
N SER A 160 11.75 0.13 10.86
CA SER A 160 12.89 -0.36 10.07
C SER A 160 12.97 0.33 8.70
N VAL A 161 11.83 0.58 8.06
CA VAL A 161 11.73 1.31 6.78
C VAL A 161 12.20 2.76 6.94
N GLU A 162 11.72 3.46 7.98
CA GLU A 162 12.14 4.83 8.32
C GLU A 162 13.64 4.89 8.52
N LYS A 163 14.21 3.99 9.34
CA LYS A 163 15.66 3.92 9.59
C LYS A 163 16.48 3.81 8.29
N VAL A 164 16.07 2.94 7.37
CA VAL A 164 16.77 2.76 6.08
C VAL A 164 16.60 3.99 5.19
N ASN A 165 15.38 4.51 5.06
CA ASN A 165 15.12 5.66 4.20
C ASN A 165 15.83 6.93 4.70
N ASP A 166 15.86 7.16 6.00
CA ASP A 166 16.58 8.28 6.63
C ASP A 166 18.09 8.17 6.39
N PHE A 167 18.64 6.95 6.51
CA PHE A 167 20.02 6.68 6.16
C PHE A 167 20.30 6.94 4.68
N VAL A 168 19.45 6.46 3.76
CA VAL A 168 19.66 6.71 2.33
C VAL A 168 19.60 8.21 2.01
N LEU A 169 18.71 8.97 2.65
CA LEU A 169 18.62 10.42 2.47
C LEU A 169 19.91 11.16 2.86
N THR A 170 20.70 10.64 3.80
CA THR A 170 21.98 11.26 4.19
C THR A 170 23.05 11.09 3.11
N ILE A 171 22.95 10.06 2.27
CA ILE A 171 23.86 9.80 1.14
C ILE A 171 23.70 10.86 0.04
N PHE A 172 22.50 11.39 -0.15
CA PHE A 172 22.24 12.41 -1.17
C PHE A 172 22.87 13.75 -0.77
N SER A 173 23.90 14.17 -1.50
CA SER A 173 24.47 15.52 -1.42
C SER A 173 23.57 16.50 -2.18
N GLY A 174 22.77 17.27 -1.47
CA GLY A 174 21.89 18.27 -2.07
C GLY A 174 21.13 19.05 -1.01
N MET A 175 20.70 20.27 -1.35
CA MET A 175 19.87 21.06 -0.45
C MET A 175 18.57 20.32 -0.19
N GLU A 176 18.34 19.99 1.07
CA GLU A 176 17.07 19.44 1.51
C GLU A 176 16.00 20.53 1.54
N LYS A 177 14.79 20.14 1.18
CA LYS A 177 13.61 20.97 1.37
C LYS A 177 12.68 20.28 2.34
N GLU A 178 12.36 21.00 3.40
CA GLU A 178 11.39 20.58 4.38
C GLU A 178 9.99 21.10 4.01
N TYR A 179 9.00 20.24 4.14
CA TYR A 179 7.59 20.56 3.99
C TYR A 179 6.85 20.21 5.27
N LEU A 180 6.43 21.24 6.00
CA LEU A 180 5.56 21.10 7.16
C LEU A 180 4.10 21.01 6.72
N SER A 181 3.30 20.22 7.43
CA SER A 181 1.86 20.12 7.19
C SER A 181 1.14 21.34 7.78
N SER A 182 -0.06 21.60 7.28
CA SER A 182 -0.98 22.55 7.89
C SER A 182 -2.20 21.78 8.36
N ASP A 183 -2.46 21.85 9.66
CA ASP A 183 -3.51 21.07 10.30
C ASP A 183 -4.67 22.00 10.71
N THR A 184 -5.89 21.55 10.55
CA THR A 184 -7.11 22.33 10.83
C THR A 184 -8.13 21.43 11.50
N THR A 185 -8.68 21.83 12.65
CA THR A 185 -9.75 21.07 13.31
C THR A 185 -11.04 21.16 12.51
N CYS A 186 -11.75 20.04 12.36
CA CYS A 186 -13.08 20.04 11.73
C CYS A 186 -14.10 20.42 12.80
N GLN A 187 -14.71 21.60 12.69
CA GLN A 187 -15.86 21.93 13.53
C GLN A 187 -17.01 20.98 13.17
N ALA A 188 -17.43 20.15 14.11
CA ALA A 188 -18.65 19.35 13.99
C ALA A 188 -19.59 19.80 15.10
N ASP A 189 -20.70 20.40 14.65
CA ASP A 189 -21.93 20.73 15.35
C ASP A 189 -21.89 21.79 16.48
N GLU A 190 -22.92 22.65 16.46
CA GLU A 190 -23.05 23.98 17.07
C GLU A 190 -23.10 24.04 18.61
N ASN A 191 -22.48 23.10 19.34
CA ASN A 191 -22.46 23.14 20.80
C ASN A 191 -21.11 22.64 21.35
N GLU A 192 -20.05 23.45 21.28
CA GLU A 192 -18.82 23.13 22.01
C GLU A 192 -17.88 24.34 22.19
N ASP A 193 -18.28 25.30 23.04
CA ASP A 193 -17.38 26.30 23.65
C ASP A 193 -16.28 25.68 24.55
N VAL A 194 -16.09 24.36 24.52
CA VAL A 194 -15.25 23.62 25.50
C VAL A 194 -14.13 22.76 24.86
N LYS A 195 -13.93 22.69 23.53
CA LYS A 195 -12.92 21.74 22.99
C LYS A 195 -11.83 22.27 22.05
N GLN A 196 -11.79 23.56 21.73
CA GLN A 196 -10.72 24.09 20.88
C GLN A 196 -9.39 24.34 21.60
N GLU A 197 -9.38 24.54 22.93
CA GLU A 197 -8.15 24.88 23.68
C GLU A 197 -7.24 23.68 24.01
N TRP A 198 -7.73 22.43 23.95
CA TRP A 198 -6.92 21.25 24.33
C TRP A 198 -6.14 20.61 23.17
N PHE A 199 -6.40 21.00 21.92
CA PHE A 199 -5.71 20.44 20.77
C PHE A 199 -4.72 21.46 20.22
N THR A 200 -3.56 21.56 20.87
CA THR A 200 -2.49 22.44 20.41
C THR A 200 -1.95 21.98 19.05
N SER A 201 -1.36 22.92 18.31
CA SER A 201 -0.75 22.61 17.01
C SER A 201 0.36 21.57 17.15
N GLU A 202 1.12 21.61 18.25
CA GLU A 202 2.17 20.66 18.60
C GLU A 202 1.59 19.25 18.78
N PHE A 203 0.48 19.12 19.51
CA PHE A 203 -0.18 17.83 19.70
C PHE A 203 -0.63 17.24 18.37
N LEU A 204 -1.24 18.06 17.50
CA LEU A 204 -1.66 17.60 16.17
C LEU A 204 -0.45 17.16 15.33
N ASN A 205 0.63 17.94 15.33
CA ASN A 205 1.85 17.64 14.58
C ASN A 205 2.48 16.29 14.97
N ASP A 206 2.34 15.88 16.24
CA ASP A 206 2.84 14.61 16.76
C ASP A 206 1.97 13.39 16.41
N ILE A 207 0.73 13.59 15.94
CA ILE A 207 -0.15 12.49 15.54
C ILE A 207 0.43 11.77 14.32
N LYS A 208 0.87 10.53 14.56
CA LYS A 208 1.25 9.54 13.55
C LYS A 208 0.24 8.41 13.53
N CYS A 209 -0.44 8.20 12.40
CA CYS A 209 -1.35 7.07 12.24
C CYS A 209 -1.32 6.51 10.82
N SER A 210 -1.75 5.25 10.68
CA SER A 210 -1.80 4.56 9.40
C SER A 210 -2.71 5.32 8.43
N GLY A 211 -2.15 5.72 7.28
CA GLY A 211 -2.88 6.46 6.24
C GLY A 211 -2.93 7.98 6.43
N LEU A 212 -2.40 8.53 7.52
CA LEU A 212 -2.18 9.97 7.66
C LEU A 212 -0.74 10.31 7.22
N LEU A 213 -0.58 11.47 6.58
CA LEU A 213 0.75 11.96 6.21
C LEU A 213 1.48 12.49 7.43
N ASN A 214 2.80 12.28 7.47
CA ASN A 214 3.64 12.86 8.51
C ASN A 214 3.56 14.39 8.44
N HIS A 215 3.60 15.04 9.61
CA HIS A 215 3.66 16.50 9.69
C HIS A 215 4.87 17.04 8.92
N LYS A 216 6.05 16.45 9.15
CA LYS A 216 7.30 16.81 8.48
C LYS A 216 7.61 15.83 7.35
N LEU A 217 7.86 16.38 6.15
CA LEU A 217 8.37 15.66 4.98
C LEU A 217 9.63 16.36 4.47
N THR A 218 10.76 15.66 4.52
CA THR A 218 12.05 16.16 4.02
C THR A 218 12.41 15.45 2.72
N LEU A 219 12.72 16.22 1.66
CA LEU A 219 13.05 15.68 0.35
C LEU A 219 14.27 16.37 -0.26
N LYS A 220 14.96 15.65 -1.15
CA LYS A 220 16.05 16.15 -2.01
C LYS A 220 15.77 15.79 -3.47
N PRO A 221 16.27 16.56 -4.46
CA PRO A 221 16.22 16.14 -5.86
C PRO A 221 16.91 14.78 -6.07
N GLY A 222 16.38 13.95 -6.96
CA GLY A 222 16.87 12.60 -7.24
C GLY A 222 16.33 11.51 -6.29
N VAL A 223 15.67 11.87 -5.18
CA VAL A 223 15.15 10.90 -4.22
C VAL A 223 13.94 10.16 -4.78
N ALA A 224 13.90 8.85 -4.58
CA ALA A 224 12.73 8.03 -4.89
C ALA A 224 11.65 8.20 -3.80
N VAL A 225 10.43 8.50 -4.24
CA VAL A 225 9.24 8.68 -3.38
C VAL A 225 8.07 7.84 -3.86
N MET A 226 7.13 7.52 -2.98
CA MET A 226 5.94 6.76 -3.29
C MET A 226 4.69 7.56 -2.92
N LEU A 227 3.69 7.53 -3.81
CA LEU A 227 2.36 8.08 -3.53
C LEU A 227 1.64 7.24 -2.48
N LEU A 228 1.08 7.90 -1.47
CA LEU A 228 0.33 7.26 -0.39
C LEU A 228 -1.20 7.29 -0.62
N ARG A 229 -1.65 8.05 -1.61
CA ARG A 229 -3.08 8.22 -1.95
C ARG A 229 -3.27 8.31 -3.45
N ASN A 230 -4.47 7.96 -3.89
CA ASN A 230 -4.88 8.17 -5.27
C ASN A 230 -5.06 9.66 -5.52
N ILE A 231 -4.38 10.18 -6.55
CA ILE A 231 -4.53 11.56 -7.02
C ILE A 231 -5.35 11.54 -8.30
N ASP A 232 -4.91 10.75 -9.28
CA ASP A 232 -5.56 10.61 -10.57
C ASP A 232 -5.34 9.20 -11.10
N GLN A 233 -6.37 8.36 -10.98
CA GLN A 233 -6.32 6.98 -11.43
C GLN A 233 -6.26 6.86 -12.95
N THR A 234 -6.81 7.84 -13.68
CA THR A 234 -6.82 7.84 -15.14
C THR A 234 -5.42 8.07 -15.69
N SER A 235 -4.65 8.95 -15.04
CA SER A 235 -3.23 9.20 -15.33
C SER A 235 -2.26 8.22 -14.62
N GLY A 236 -2.77 7.21 -13.91
CA GLY A 236 -1.93 6.21 -13.22
C GLY A 236 -1.25 6.68 -11.93
N LEU A 237 -1.64 7.83 -11.39
CA LEU A 237 -1.16 8.39 -10.12
C LEU A 237 -2.01 7.84 -8.95
N CYS A 238 -1.76 6.57 -8.63
CA CYS A 238 -2.44 5.82 -7.59
C CYS A 238 -1.55 5.64 -6.34
N ASN A 239 -2.17 5.20 -5.25
CA ASN A 239 -1.43 4.72 -4.08
C ASN A 239 -0.44 3.60 -4.50
N GLY A 240 0.81 3.70 -4.05
CA GLY A 240 1.89 2.78 -4.40
C GLY A 240 2.70 3.17 -5.64
N THR A 241 2.25 4.15 -6.45
CA THR A 241 3.03 4.64 -7.59
C THR A 241 4.33 5.27 -7.09
N ARG A 242 5.48 4.75 -7.56
CA ARG A 242 6.81 5.28 -7.24
C ARG A 242 7.20 6.34 -8.26
N LEU A 243 7.88 7.37 -7.77
CA LEU A 243 8.31 8.53 -8.52
C LEU A 243 9.76 8.88 -8.13
N ILE A 244 10.46 9.63 -8.98
CA ILE A 244 11.73 10.28 -8.64
C ILE A 244 11.50 11.78 -8.59
N VAL A 245 11.95 12.43 -7.53
CA VAL A 245 11.85 13.89 -7.40
C VAL A 245 12.79 14.57 -8.38
N ASN A 246 12.25 15.39 -9.29
CA ASN A 246 13.05 16.21 -10.21
C ASN A 246 13.22 17.63 -9.68
N LYS A 247 12.14 18.24 -9.16
CA LYS A 247 12.13 19.64 -8.74
C LYS A 247 11.24 19.86 -7.52
N LEU A 248 11.75 20.64 -6.57
CA LEU A 248 11.11 20.91 -5.28
C LEU A 248 10.54 22.34 -5.23
N GLY A 249 9.35 22.53 -5.76
CA GLY A 249 8.60 23.79 -5.66
C GLY A 249 8.00 24.00 -4.26
N SER A 250 7.46 25.18 -3.98
CA SER A 250 6.84 25.46 -2.67
C SER A 250 5.47 24.79 -2.51
N ASN A 251 4.67 24.79 -3.57
CA ASN A 251 3.30 24.25 -3.57
C ASN A 251 3.11 22.98 -4.41
N VAL A 252 4.10 22.65 -5.23
CA VAL A 252 4.06 21.53 -6.17
C VAL A 252 5.45 20.88 -6.25
N ILE A 253 5.49 19.56 -6.30
CA ILE A 253 6.69 18.77 -6.53
C ILE A 253 6.64 18.21 -7.96
N GLY A 254 7.66 18.49 -8.76
CA GLY A 254 7.83 17.88 -10.07
C GLY A 254 8.57 16.54 -9.93
N ALA A 255 8.02 15.48 -10.48
CA ALA A 255 8.56 14.13 -10.34
C ALA A 255 8.40 13.31 -11.64
N THR A 256 9.19 12.24 -11.78
CA THR A 256 9.13 11.31 -12.92
C THR A 256 8.58 9.97 -12.47
N VAL A 257 7.63 9.39 -13.20
CA VAL A 257 7.00 8.12 -12.84
C VAL A 257 7.96 6.94 -13.04
N VAL A 258 8.11 6.12 -12.00
CA VAL A 258 8.99 4.94 -11.97
C VAL A 258 8.21 3.64 -12.20
N THR A 259 6.98 3.56 -11.68
CA THR A 259 6.14 2.35 -11.77
C THR A 259 4.76 2.65 -12.34
N GLY A 260 4.12 1.62 -12.92
CA GLY A 260 2.76 1.70 -13.45
C GLY A 260 2.72 1.79 -14.98
N ARG A 261 1.59 2.26 -15.52
CA ARG A 261 1.37 2.35 -16.98
C ARG A 261 2.10 3.52 -17.64
N ASN A 262 2.37 4.56 -16.86
CA ASN A 262 2.84 5.87 -17.31
C ASN A 262 4.33 6.08 -17.00
N ILE A 263 5.13 5.03 -17.05
CA ILE A 263 6.55 5.05 -16.73
C ILE A 263 7.30 6.10 -17.57
N GLY A 264 8.13 6.92 -16.94
CA GLY A 264 8.92 7.96 -17.58
C GLY A 264 8.18 9.30 -17.73
N ASP A 265 6.86 9.34 -17.49
CA ASP A 265 6.09 10.58 -17.56
C ASP A 265 6.52 11.55 -16.45
N LYS A 266 6.58 12.84 -16.80
CA LYS A 266 6.80 13.92 -15.84
C LYS A 266 5.45 14.38 -15.28
N VAL A 267 5.33 14.37 -13.96
CA VAL A 267 4.10 14.68 -13.25
C VAL A 267 4.34 15.73 -12.17
N TYR A 268 3.26 16.40 -11.77
CA TYR A 268 3.26 17.43 -10.76
C TYR A 268 2.36 17.01 -9.60
N ILE A 269 2.94 16.87 -8.42
CA ILE A 269 2.25 16.41 -7.22
C ILE A 269 1.89 17.64 -6.37
N PRO A 270 0.61 17.97 -6.17
CA PRO A 270 0.18 19.03 -5.27
C PRO A 270 0.01 18.51 -3.83
N ARG A 271 -0.11 19.44 -2.87
CA ARG A 271 -0.60 19.11 -1.52
C ARG A 271 -2.07 18.72 -1.57
N MET A 272 -2.47 17.78 -0.73
CA MET A 272 -3.87 17.38 -0.56
C MET A 272 -4.30 17.48 0.90
N ASN A 273 -5.61 17.61 1.10
CA ASN A 273 -6.23 17.59 2.41
C ASN A 273 -6.59 16.15 2.78
N LEU A 274 -6.19 15.70 3.97
CA LEU A 274 -6.49 14.38 4.49
C LEU A 274 -7.16 14.48 5.83
N ILE A 275 -8.31 13.82 5.93
CA ILE A 275 -9.00 13.60 7.20
C ILE A 275 -8.61 12.18 7.63
N PRO A 276 -7.93 12.01 8.77
CA PRO A 276 -7.58 10.68 9.26
C PRO A 276 -8.85 9.88 9.52
N SER A 277 -8.89 8.68 8.97
CA SER A 277 -10.01 7.77 9.16
C SER A 277 -9.79 6.99 10.45
N ASN A 278 -10.67 7.20 11.43
CA ASN A 278 -10.80 6.35 12.62
C ASN A 278 -9.56 6.28 13.53
N LEU A 279 -9.18 7.43 14.10
CA LEU A 279 -8.08 7.55 15.06
C LEU A 279 -8.45 7.10 16.48
N GLY A 280 -9.72 6.75 16.75
CA GLY A 280 -10.24 6.59 18.11
C GLY A 280 -10.22 7.91 18.92
N LEU A 281 -9.90 9.03 18.27
CA LEU A 281 -9.96 10.36 18.84
C LEU A 281 -11.40 10.86 18.83
N SER A 282 -11.76 11.61 19.87
CA SER A 282 -13.07 12.24 20.05
C SER A 282 -13.30 13.43 19.10
N PHE A 283 -12.33 13.80 18.28
CA PHE A 283 -12.40 14.93 17.35
C PHE A 283 -11.89 14.55 15.96
N LYS A 284 -12.34 15.30 14.95
CA LYS A 284 -11.85 15.19 13.57
C LYS A 284 -10.97 16.40 13.27
N PHE A 285 -9.87 16.17 12.57
CA PHE A 285 -9.04 17.25 12.01
C PHE A 285 -8.65 16.90 10.58
N GLN A 286 -8.17 17.89 9.86
CA GLN A 286 -7.73 17.79 8.49
C GLN A 286 -6.27 18.20 8.41
N ARG A 287 -5.43 17.37 7.79
CA ARG A 287 -4.02 17.64 7.52
C ARG A 287 -3.80 17.92 6.04
N ARG A 288 -3.25 19.09 5.71
CA ARG A 288 -2.85 19.46 4.35
C ARG A 288 -1.35 19.21 4.13
N GLN A 289 -1.02 18.22 3.31
CA GLN A 289 0.37 17.82 3.04
C GLN A 289 0.52 17.12 1.68
N PHE A 290 1.74 17.03 1.15
CA PHE A 290 2.04 16.18 -0.02
C PHE A 290 1.87 14.71 0.32
N SER A 291 1.15 13.97 -0.51
CA SER A 291 0.90 12.54 -0.29
C SER A 291 2.07 11.65 -0.72
N LEU A 292 3.24 11.94 -0.19
CA LEU A 292 4.50 11.32 -0.56
C LEU A 292 5.23 10.80 0.68
N THR A 293 5.94 9.70 0.50
CA THR A 293 6.97 9.22 1.43
C THR A 293 8.21 8.81 0.65
N VAL A 294 9.39 8.87 1.26
CA VAL A 294 10.62 8.31 0.66
C VAL A 294 10.47 6.79 0.53
N CYS A 295 10.96 6.22 -0.57
CA CYS A 295 10.66 4.82 -0.92
C CYS A 295 11.86 4.01 -1.45
N PHE A 296 13.03 4.14 -0.83
CA PHE A 296 14.13 3.19 -1.06
C PHE A 296 13.88 1.87 -0.34
N ALA A 297 13.31 1.97 0.86
CA ALA A 297 12.73 0.89 1.61
C ALA A 297 11.19 1.02 1.68
N MET A 298 10.52 -0.12 1.77
CA MET A 298 9.08 -0.20 2.03
C MET A 298 8.76 -1.41 2.90
N THR A 299 7.57 -1.43 3.50
CA THR A 299 7.17 -2.59 4.30
C THR A 299 6.86 -3.77 3.38
N ILE A 300 7.08 -4.99 3.86
CA ILE A 300 6.74 -6.21 3.10
C ILE A 300 5.25 -6.19 2.70
N ASN A 301 4.37 -5.69 3.58
CA ASN A 301 2.94 -5.56 3.29
C ASN A 301 2.66 -4.63 2.09
N MET A 302 3.39 -3.52 1.96
CA MET A 302 3.26 -2.59 0.82
C MET A 302 3.77 -3.20 -0.49
N SER A 303 4.68 -4.18 -0.42
CA SER A 303 5.23 -4.83 -1.62
C SER A 303 4.30 -5.88 -2.23
N GLN A 304 3.22 -6.29 -1.55
CA GLN A 304 2.42 -7.47 -1.91
C GLN A 304 1.81 -7.41 -3.31
N ASP A 305 1.54 -6.22 -3.83
CA ASP A 305 0.98 -6.01 -5.17
C ASP A 305 2.01 -5.43 -6.16
N GLN A 306 3.30 -5.48 -5.81
CA GLN A 306 4.40 -5.01 -6.66
C GLN A 306 5.24 -6.19 -7.19
N SER A 307 5.69 -6.06 -8.43
CA SER A 307 6.70 -6.94 -9.04
C SER A 307 8.07 -6.28 -8.95
N LEU A 308 9.02 -6.95 -8.30
CA LEU A 308 10.39 -6.48 -8.11
C LEU A 308 11.37 -7.55 -8.63
N SER A 309 12.61 -7.17 -8.99
CA SER A 309 13.61 -8.14 -9.46
C SER A 309 14.87 -8.18 -8.60
N HIS A 310 15.18 -7.08 -7.94
CA HIS A 310 16.32 -6.92 -7.06
C HIS A 310 15.82 -6.45 -5.70
N VAL A 311 15.70 -7.39 -4.77
CA VAL A 311 15.17 -7.12 -3.45
C VAL A 311 16.24 -7.40 -2.41
N ARG A 312 16.35 -6.50 -1.43
CA ARG A 312 17.08 -6.77 -0.19
C ARG A 312 16.09 -6.84 0.95
N LEU A 313 16.16 -7.88 1.76
CA LEU A 313 15.26 -8.08 2.87
C LEU A 313 15.97 -7.67 4.17
N TYR A 314 15.65 -6.51 4.72
CA TYR A 314 16.27 -6.04 5.96
C TYR A 314 15.50 -6.56 7.17
N LEU A 315 16.11 -7.50 7.90
CA LEU A 315 15.53 -8.18 9.07
C LEU A 315 16.33 -7.93 10.34
N PRO A 316 16.26 -6.72 10.94
CA PRO A 316 17.00 -6.44 12.17
C PRO A 316 16.48 -7.21 13.39
N LYS A 317 15.30 -7.82 13.30
CA LYS A 317 14.69 -8.69 14.31
C LYS A 317 13.94 -9.83 13.61
N SER A 318 13.96 -11.02 14.22
CA SER A 318 13.13 -12.15 13.79
C SER A 318 11.68 -11.94 14.21
N MET A 319 10.97 -11.05 13.50
CA MET A 319 9.55 -10.82 13.72
C MET A 319 8.84 -10.92 12.38
N PHE A 320 8.13 -12.02 12.19
CA PHE A 320 7.27 -12.25 11.03
C PHE A 320 5.83 -12.46 11.48
N ILE A 321 4.91 -11.80 10.78
CA ILE A 321 3.50 -12.20 10.81
C ILE A 321 3.25 -13.27 9.74
N TYR A 322 2.13 -13.99 9.86
CA TYR A 322 1.72 -15.01 8.91
C TYR A 322 1.81 -14.50 7.46
N GLY A 323 2.46 -15.28 6.59
CA GLY A 323 2.62 -14.98 5.17
C GLY A 323 3.64 -13.89 4.84
N GLN A 324 4.24 -13.22 5.82
CA GLN A 324 5.15 -12.09 5.57
C GLN A 324 6.46 -12.53 4.90
N LEU A 325 7.11 -13.59 5.41
CA LEU A 325 8.30 -14.14 4.77
C LEU A 325 7.98 -14.67 3.35
N TYR A 326 6.85 -15.36 3.20
CA TYR A 326 6.38 -15.82 1.89
C TYR A 326 6.17 -14.66 0.90
N VAL A 327 5.52 -13.56 1.34
CA VAL A 327 5.34 -12.37 0.48
C VAL A 327 6.70 -11.82 0.07
N ALA A 328 7.62 -11.62 1.01
CA ALA A 328 8.96 -11.10 0.72
C ALA A 328 9.72 -11.96 -0.29
N LEU A 329 9.76 -13.28 -0.09
CA LEU A 329 10.48 -14.21 -0.97
C LEU A 329 9.80 -14.34 -2.34
N SER A 330 8.45 -14.36 -2.40
CA SER A 330 7.69 -14.43 -3.65
C SER A 330 7.82 -13.19 -4.54
N ARG A 331 8.33 -12.07 -4.01
CA ARG A 331 8.54 -10.85 -4.81
C ARG A 331 9.71 -10.96 -5.77
N VAL A 332 10.65 -11.88 -5.54
CA VAL A 332 11.89 -11.94 -6.32
C VAL A 332 11.78 -13.00 -7.42
N LYS A 333 12.09 -12.60 -8.66
CA LYS A 333 12.01 -13.48 -9.84
C LYS A 333 13.12 -14.53 -9.91
N SER A 334 14.23 -14.32 -9.21
CA SER A 334 15.39 -15.23 -9.19
C SER A 334 16.08 -15.22 -7.83
N ARG A 335 16.71 -16.34 -7.47
CA ARG A 335 17.50 -16.45 -6.23
C ARG A 335 18.63 -15.41 -6.17
N SER A 336 19.27 -15.12 -7.31
CA SER A 336 20.33 -14.11 -7.42
C SER A 336 19.84 -12.67 -7.16
N GLY A 337 18.54 -12.41 -7.36
CA GLY A 337 17.93 -11.11 -7.09
C GLY A 337 17.68 -10.84 -5.61
N LEU A 338 17.85 -11.84 -4.74
CA LEU A 338 17.54 -11.79 -3.31
C LEU A 338 18.81 -11.83 -2.45
N ARG A 339 18.88 -10.95 -1.46
CA ARG A 339 19.77 -11.04 -0.30
C ARG A 339 19.01 -10.64 0.95
N ILE A 340 19.43 -11.16 2.10
CA ILE A 340 18.80 -11.00 3.41
C ILE A 340 19.82 -10.45 4.39
#